data_AF-A0A951NSM1-F1
#
_entry.id   AF-A0A951NSM1-F1
#
_cell.length_a   1.000
_cell.length_b   1.000
_cell.length_c   1.000
_cell.angle_alpha   90.00
_cell.angle_beta   90.00
_cell.angle_gamma   90.00
#
_symmetry.space_group_name_H-M   'P 1'
#
loop_
_entity.id
_entity.type
_entity.pdbx_description
1 polymer ?
#
loop_
_entity_poly.entity_id
_entity_poly.type
_entity_poly.pdbx_seq_one_letter_code
_entity_poly.pdbx_strand_id
1 'polypeptide(L)'
;MKLLRIIIIIYALAILVGAYFILRSHAGWPLAVYLVISGVVIIVGVVFERGRYKPKASGGDGWEITGEKFMDATTGQWMVVRFNSRTGERDYVALDATKTDCNFLPAYSPLQDNC
;
A
#
# COMPACT_ATOMS: atom_id res chain seq x y z
N MET A 1 4.87 -3.52 -3.23
CA MET A 1 5.19 -2.59 -4.34
C MET A 1 6.42 -1.71 -4.03
N LYS A 2 7.62 -2.29 -3.89
CA LYS A 2 8.87 -1.52 -3.63
C LYS A 2 9.56 -1.07 -4.92
N LEU A 3 9.46 -1.87 -5.99
CA LEU A 3 10.13 -1.61 -7.27
C LEU A 3 9.62 -0.33 -7.96
N LEU A 4 8.31 -0.18 -8.13
CA LEU A 4 7.70 1.02 -8.74
C LEU A 4 8.13 2.30 -8.00
N ARG A 5 8.16 2.25 -6.67
CA ARG A 5 8.60 3.37 -5.84
C ARG A 5 10.04 3.75 -6.10
N ILE A 6 10.95 2.76 -6.14
CA ILE A 6 12.36 2.99 -6.44
C ILE A 6 12.51 3.62 -7.83
N ILE A 7 11.77 3.11 -8.83
CA ILE A 7 11.79 3.64 -10.19
C ILE A 7 11.34 5.11 -10.21
N ILE A 8 10.23 5.45 -9.56
CA ILE A 8 9.70 6.82 -9.53
C ILE A 8 10.68 7.78 -8.82
N ILE A 9 11.32 7.32 -7.72
CA ILE A 9 12.32 8.13 -7.02
C ILE A 9 13.56 8.36 -7.89
N ILE A 10 14.07 7.32 -8.56
CA ILE A 10 15.21 7.45 -9.49
C ILE A 10 14.87 8.42 -10.61
N TYR A 11 13.67 8.32 -11.19
CA TYR A 11 13.19 9.23 -12.22
C TYR A 11 13.14 10.69 -11.72
N ALA A 12 12.58 10.94 -10.54
CA ALA A 12 12.53 12.27 -9.95
C ALA A 12 13.93 12.84 -9.68
N LEU A 13 14.87 12.03 -9.18
CA LEU A 13 16.25 12.44 -8.97
C LEU A 13 16.96 12.76 -10.29
N ALA A 14 16.76 11.96 -11.34
CA ALA A 14 17.31 12.23 -12.67
C ALA A 14 16.81 13.57 -13.23
N ILE A 15 15.53 13.91 -13.03
CA ILE A 15 14.97 15.22 -13.38
C ILE A 15 15.69 16.35 -12.63
N LEU A 16 15.88 16.21 -11.31
CA LEU A 16 16.54 17.24 -10.50
C LEU A 16 18.01 17.43 -10.90
N VAL A 17 18.72 16.35 -11.25
CA VAL A 17 20.07 16.41 -11.79
C VAL A 17 20.08 17.14 -13.14
N GLY A 18 19.14 16.84 -14.03
CA GLY A 18 18.98 17.56 -15.29
C GLY A 18 18.72 19.05 -15.08
N ALA A 19 17.84 19.41 -14.15
CA ALA A 19 17.56 20.79 -13.79
C ALA A 19 18.80 21.52 -13.26
N TYR A 20 19.62 20.85 -12.45
CA TYR A 20 20.88 21.40 -11.95
C TYR A 20 21.85 21.78 -13.08
N PHE A 21 22.02 20.92 -14.09
CA PHE A 21 22.87 21.23 -15.24
C PHE A 21 22.35 22.40 -16.09
N ILE A 22 21.02 22.51 -16.25
CA ILE A 22 20.40 23.64 -16.95
C ILE A 22 20.61 24.94 -16.17
N LEU A 23 20.46 24.93 -14.85
CA LEU A 23 20.76 26.11 -14.03
C LEU A 23 22.23 26.54 -14.16
N ARG A 24 23.15 25.57 -14.27
CA ARG A 24 24.57 25.84 -14.46
C ARG A 24 24.96 26.39 -15.82
N SER A 25 24.16 26.16 -16.86
CA SER A 25 24.41 26.72 -18.19
C SER A 25 23.96 28.18 -18.31
N HIS A 26 23.29 28.74 -17.30
CA HIS A 26 22.68 30.08 -17.33
C HIS A 26 21.66 30.28 -18.47
N ALA A 27 21.18 29.19 -19.08
CA ALA A 27 20.18 29.20 -20.14
C ALA A 27 18.99 28.32 -19.77
N GLY A 28 17.80 28.64 -20.29
CA GLY A 28 16.63 27.78 -20.08
C GLY A 28 16.05 27.82 -18.65
N TRP A 29 16.17 28.97 -17.96
CA TRP A 29 15.64 29.15 -16.60
C TRP A 29 14.17 28.70 -16.41
N PRO A 30 13.22 29.00 -17.33
CA PRO A 30 11.84 28.54 -17.17
C PRO A 30 11.72 27.00 -17.14
N LEU A 31 12.49 26.31 -17.98
CA LEU A 31 12.53 24.85 -18.02
C LEU A 31 13.14 24.30 -16.72
N ALA A 32 14.22 24.90 -16.22
CA ALA A 32 14.84 24.48 -14.98
C ALA A 32 13.89 24.59 -13.79
N VAL A 33 13.17 25.70 -13.66
CA VAL A 33 12.17 25.91 -12.61
C VAL A 33 11.05 24.87 -12.70
N TYR A 34 10.53 24.61 -13.90
CA TYR A 34 9.52 23.58 -14.12
C TYR A 34 10.01 22.21 -13.64
N LEU A 35 11.21 21.80 -14.05
CA LEU A 35 11.80 20.50 -13.69
C LEU A 35 12.04 20.37 -12.17
N VAL A 36 12.49 21.43 -11.51
CA VAL A 36 12.65 21.43 -10.04
C VAL A 36 11.31 21.22 -9.36
N ILE A 37 10.28 21.99 -9.74
CA ILE A 37 8.95 21.88 -9.13
C ILE A 37 8.38 20.48 -9.36
N SER A 38 8.44 19.95 -10.58
CA SER A 38 7.96 18.60 -10.89
C SER A 38 8.70 17.52 -10.09
N GLY A 39 10.03 17.57 -10.04
CA GLY A 39 10.83 16.60 -9.29
C GLY A 39 10.50 16.61 -7.79
N VAL A 40 10.35 17.80 -7.20
CA VAL A 40 9.97 17.96 -5.79
C VAL A 40 8.56 17.43 -5.53
N VAL A 41 7.58 17.79 -6.37
CA VAL A 41 6.18 17.33 -6.23
C VAL A 41 6.09 15.80 -6.29
N ILE A 42 6.82 15.17 -7.21
CA ILE A 42 6.86 13.71 -7.31
C ILE A 42 7.43 13.07 -6.04
N ILE A 43 8.58 13.56 -5.55
CA ILE A 43 9.20 13.04 -4.34
C ILE A 43 8.27 13.19 -3.14
N VAL A 44 7.67 14.37 -2.98
CA VAL A 44 6.68 14.65 -1.93
C VAL A 44 5.50 13.67 -2.05
N GLY A 45 4.87 13.54 -3.22
CA GLY A 45 3.76 12.61 -3.42
C GLY A 45 4.11 11.18 -3.00
N VAL A 46 5.25 10.67 -3.46
CA VAL A 46 5.71 9.30 -3.15
C VAL A 46 6.01 9.11 -1.66
N VAL A 47 6.59 10.11 -0.99
CA VAL A 47 6.90 10.05 0.44
C VAL A 47 5.64 10.13 1.28
N PHE A 48 4.69 11.01 0.94
CA PHE A 48 3.46 11.24 1.70
C PHE A 48 2.38 10.17 1.45
N GLU A 49 2.33 9.54 0.28
CA GLU A 49 1.42 8.41 0.03
C GLU A 49 1.67 7.21 0.96
N ARG A 50 2.87 7.13 1.56
CA ARG A 50 3.24 6.06 2.50
C ARG A 50 2.32 5.98 3.72
N GLY A 51 1.74 7.10 4.17
CA GLY A 51 0.94 7.14 5.39
C GLY A 51 -0.54 6.76 5.21
N ARG A 52 -1.04 6.71 3.97
CA ARG A 52 -2.48 6.63 3.69
C ARG A 52 -2.97 5.29 3.16
N TYR A 53 -2.07 4.39 2.76
CA TYR A 53 -2.45 3.05 2.31
C TYR A 53 -2.71 2.13 3.52
N LYS A 54 -3.98 2.14 3.93
CA LYS A 54 -4.65 1.31 4.95
C LYS A 54 -4.18 1.56 6.40
N PRO A 55 -4.96 2.29 7.22
CA PRO A 55 -4.88 2.08 8.66
C PRO A 55 -5.15 0.59 8.91
N LYS A 56 -4.25 -0.10 9.61
CA LYS A 56 -4.67 -1.31 10.33
C LYS A 56 -5.81 -0.86 11.22
N ALA A 57 -6.99 -1.46 11.08
CA ALA A 57 -8.08 -1.09 11.96
C ALA A 57 -7.62 -1.30 13.41
N SER A 58 -7.99 -0.37 14.28
CA SER A 58 -7.50 -0.40 15.66
C SER A 58 -7.89 -1.72 16.31
N GLY A 59 -6.91 -2.41 16.93
CA GLY A 59 -7.20 -3.55 17.77
C GLY A 59 -8.09 -3.06 18.91
N GLY A 60 -9.33 -3.55 18.96
CA GLY A 60 -10.37 -3.08 19.89
C GLY A 60 -11.54 -4.05 19.93
N ASP A 61 -12.51 -3.81 20.80
CA ASP A 61 -13.69 -4.66 20.93
C ASP A 61 -14.77 -4.32 19.88
N GLY A 62 -15.61 -5.30 19.54
CA GLY A 62 -16.74 -5.11 18.62
C GLY A 62 -16.48 -5.51 17.15
N TRP A 63 -15.40 -6.23 16.87
CA TRP A 63 -15.15 -6.81 15.56
C TRP A 63 -15.92 -8.12 15.36
N GLU A 64 -16.71 -8.18 14.31
CA GLU A 64 -17.48 -9.35 13.90
C GLU A 64 -17.03 -9.81 12.50
N ILE A 65 -16.89 -11.12 12.31
CA ILE A 65 -16.57 -11.71 11.01
C ILE A 65 -17.82 -11.67 10.13
N THR A 66 -17.74 -11.07 8.93
CA THR A 66 -18.90 -10.93 8.04
C THR A 66 -19.15 -12.16 7.17
N GLY A 67 -18.28 -13.17 7.22
CA GLY A 67 -18.32 -14.36 6.37
C GLY A 67 -17.75 -14.15 4.96
N GLU A 68 -17.47 -12.90 4.57
CA GLU A 68 -16.79 -12.59 3.31
C GLU A 68 -15.32 -13.02 3.37
N LYS A 69 -14.92 -13.87 2.43
CA LYS A 69 -13.56 -14.41 2.30
C LYS A 69 -13.08 -14.22 0.86
N PHE A 70 -11.81 -13.88 0.69
CA PHE A 70 -11.20 -13.77 -0.63
C PHE A 70 -9.70 -13.99 -0.55
N MET A 71 -9.10 -14.37 -1.68
CA MET A 71 -7.64 -14.47 -1.80
C MET A 71 -7.09 -13.09 -2.17
N ASP A 72 -6.15 -12.57 -1.38
CA ASP A 72 -5.42 -11.37 -1.76
C ASP A 72 -4.48 -11.70 -2.93
N ALA A 73 -4.78 -11.17 -4.11
CA ALA A 73 -3.97 -11.38 -5.31
C ALA A 73 -2.50 -10.90 -5.17
N THR A 74 -2.23 -10.03 -4.19
CA THR A 74 -0.88 -9.49 -3.94
C THR A 74 -0.01 -10.44 -3.12
N THR A 75 -0.61 -11.11 -2.14
CA THR A 75 0.10 -11.95 -1.16
C THR A 75 -0.18 -13.44 -1.33
N GLY A 76 -1.22 -13.81 -2.08
CA GLY A 76 -1.74 -15.17 -2.16
C GLY A 76 -2.40 -15.65 -0.86
N GLN A 77 -2.55 -14.79 0.15
CA GLN A 77 -3.12 -15.17 1.44
C GLN A 77 -4.63 -15.11 1.41
N TRP A 78 -5.27 -16.06 2.09
CA TRP A 78 -6.70 -15.99 2.37
C TRP A 78 -6.97 -14.91 3.40
N MET A 79 -7.86 -13.99 3.04
CA MET A 79 -8.28 -12.87 3.86
C MET A 79 -9.74 -13.04 4.24
N VAL A 80 -10.08 -12.67 5.48
CA VAL A 80 -11.46 -12.53 5.94
C VAL A 80 -11.76 -11.08 6.28
N VAL A 81 -12.96 -10.64 5.95
CA VAL A 81 -13.44 -9.31 6.31
C VAL A 81 -14.04 -9.36 7.71
N ARG A 82 -13.63 -8.41 8.55
CA ARG A 82 -14.27 -8.11 9.82
C ARG A 82 -14.90 -6.74 9.76
N PHE A 83 -16.07 -6.60 10.37
CA PHE A 83 -16.81 -5.35 10.49
C PHE A 83 -16.93 -4.98 11.96
N ASN A 84 -16.70 -3.71 12.28
CA ASN A 84 -16.95 -3.19 13.62
C ASN A 84 -18.33 -2.51 13.63
N SER A 85 -19.30 -3.11 14.33
CA SER A 85 -20.67 -2.59 14.38
C SER A 85 -20.78 -1.26 15.13
N ARG A 86 -19.81 -0.94 16.01
CA ARG A 86 -19.80 0.30 16.79
C ARG A 86 -19.20 1.48 16.03
N THR A 87 -18.14 1.24 15.25
CA THR A 87 -17.43 2.29 14.50
C THR A 87 -17.82 2.34 13.02
N GLY A 88 -18.41 1.27 12.49
CA GLY A 88 -18.68 1.10 11.06
C GLY A 88 -17.43 0.77 10.24
N GLU A 89 -16.29 0.51 10.88
CA GLU A 89 -15.03 0.22 10.19
C GLU A 89 -15.01 -1.21 9.62
N ARG A 90 -14.24 -1.39 8.52
CA ARG A 90 -13.96 -2.70 7.92
C ARG A 90 -12.47 -2.99 7.97
N ASP A 91 -12.11 -4.18 8.40
CA ASP A 91 -10.73 -4.65 8.49
C ASP A 91 -10.55 -5.95 7.71
N TYR A 92 -9.33 -6.16 7.22
CA TYR A 92 -8.95 -7.33 6.44
C TYR A 92 -7.84 -8.06 7.18
N VAL A 93 -8.13 -9.24 7.70
CA VAL A 93 -7.16 -10.04 8.43
C VAL A 93 -6.86 -11.33 7.69
N ALA A 94 -5.59 -11.74 7.73
CA ALA A 94 -5.15 -13.01 7.19
C ALA A 94 -5.74 -14.16 8.02
N LEU A 95 -6.20 -15.21 7.35
CA LEU A 95 -6.55 -16.47 7.98
C LEU A 95 -5.25 -17.22 8.33
N ASP A 96 -4.80 -17.07 9.57
CA ASP A 96 -3.73 -17.90 10.10
C ASP A 96 -4.32 -19.27 10.50
N ALA A 97 -3.90 -20.34 9.82
CA ALA A 97 -4.33 -21.72 10.08
C ALA A 97 -4.02 -22.20 11.51
N THR A 98 -3.12 -21.54 12.22
CA THR A 98 -2.68 -21.93 13.55
C THR A 98 -3.62 -21.48 14.67
N LYS A 99 -4.65 -20.67 14.40
CA LYS A 99 -5.60 -20.22 15.43
C LYS A 99 -7.05 -20.09 14.94
N THR A 100 -7.31 -20.27 13.66
CA THR A 100 -8.65 -20.05 13.12
C THR A 100 -9.44 -21.35 13.12
N ASP A 101 -10.59 -21.33 13.79
CA ASP A 101 -11.63 -22.34 13.73
C ASP A 101 -11.79 -22.84 12.27
N CYS A 102 -11.57 -24.14 12.04
CA CYS A 102 -11.60 -24.77 10.72
C CYS A 102 -12.91 -24.55 9.96
N ASN A 103 -13.97 -24.20 10.70
CA ASN A 103 -15.28 -23.78 10.20
C ASN A 103 -15.23 -22.50 9.34
N PHE A 104 -14.18 -21.69 9.45
CA PHE A 104 -14.00 -20.46 8.68
C PHE A 104 -13.05 -20.59 7.49
N LEU A 105 -12.49 -21.78 7.21
CA LEU A 105 -11.74 -22.01 5.97
C LEU A 105 -12.70 -22.31 4.79
N PRO A 106 -12.39 -21.87 3.56
CA PRO A 106 -13.15 -22.32 2.39
C PRO A 106 -12.88 -23.82 2.11
N ALA A 107 -13.86 -24.54 1.55
CA ALA A 107 -13.76 -25.98 1.30
C ALA A 107 -12.59 -26.41 0.39
N TYR A 108 -11.97 -25.46 -0.33
CA TYR A 108 -10.80 -25.67 -1.19
C TYR A 108 -9.52 -25.04 -0.63
N SER A 109 -9.47 -24.73 0.67
CA SER A 109 -8.27 -24.20 1.29
C SER A 109 -7.21 -25.30 1.43
N PRO A 110 -5.95 -25.07 1.01
CA PRO A 110 -4.86 -26.00 1.31
C PRO A 110 -4.52 -26.05 2.81
N LEU A 111 -5.10 -25.15 3.61
CA LEU A 111 -4.99 -25.15 5.07
C LEU A 111 -6.07 -26.00 5.75
N GLN A 112 -7.05 -26.51 4.99
CA GLN A 112 -8.09 -27.41 5.50
C GLN A 112 -7.49 -28.74 5.97
N ASP A 113 -6.39 -29.21 5.34
CA ASP A 113 -5.72 -30.48 5.66
C ASP A 113 -4.91 -30.44 6.97
N ASN A 114 -4.72 -29.25 7.54
CA ASN A 114 -4.08 -29.03 8.84
C ASN A 114 -5.09 -28.83 9.98
N CYS A 115 -6.36 -29.07 9.67
CA CYS A 115 -7.40 -29.45 10.59
C CYS A 115 -7.48 -30.99 10.59
#